data_AF-A0A8S2QTP5-F1
#
_entry.id   AF-A0A8S2QTP5-F1
#
_cell.length_a   1.000
_cell.length_b   1.000
_cell.length_c   1.000
_cell.angle_alpha   90.00
_cell.angle_beta   90.00
_cell.angle_gamma   90.00
#
_symmetry.space_group_name_H-M   'P 1'
#
loop_
_entity.id
_entity.type
_entity.pdbx_description
1 polymer ?
#
loop_
_entity_poly.entity_id
_entity_poly.type
_entity_poly.pdbx_seq_one_letter_code
_entity_poly.pdbx_strand_id
1 'polypeptide(L)'
;MSMVLPDGYILDIIGPFHGTKNDASITEHVLRTNNSLKNRIEDGDTMIVDRGFRDVVPVFTDLGYEVKMPYYLEKGNKQYTTLQANESRLVTKVRWTVESFHTRLKKSQFFSNRIENQMLPKLEYCIRIISACLNCYRGAIVQNYNSLESQAVAAAMKDRKGKCNTLLALIETGKTNARQRWSEIDEANIDFPLMDLDDLRVLFFGSYQIK
;
A
#
# COMPACT_ATOMS: atom_id res chain seq x y z
N MET A 1 1.28 16.31 1.38
CA MET A 1 1.30 15.26 0.35
C MET A 1 2.73 14.77 0.19
N SER A 2 2.96 13.46 0.23
CA SER A 2 4.28 12.84 0.02
C SER A 2 4.24 12.00 -1.25
N MET A 3 5.35 11.96 -1.98
CA MET A 3 5.52 11.14 -3.17
C MET A 3 6.72 10.23 -2.95
N VAL A 4 6.48 8.93 -3.07
CA VAL A 4 7.45 7.89 -2.74
C VAL A 4 7.54 6.95 -3.93
N LEU A 5 8.76 6.67 -4.36
CA LEU A 5 9.06 5.75 -5.45
C LEU A 5 8.86 4.29 -5.00
N PRO A 6 8.75 3.33 -5.93
CA PRO A 6 8.52 1.91 -5.58
C PRO A 6 9.62 1.28 -4.70
N ASP A 7 10.86 1.75 -4.82
CA ASP A 7 11.98 1.34 -3.98
C ASP A 7 11.95 1.98 -2.56
N GLY A 8 11.06 2.95 -2.36
CA GLY A 8 10.87 3.65 -1.11
C GLY A 8 11.72 4.90 -0.94
N TYR A 9 12.41 5.38 -1.99
CA TYR A 9 12.95 6.73 -1.97
C TYR A 9 11.85 7.78 -2.04
N ILE A 10 12.05 8.88 -1.33
CA ILE A 10 11.12 10.00 -1.34
C ILE A 10 11.46 10.87 -2.54
N LEU A 11 10.52 11.04 -3.47
CA LEU A 11 10.69 11.92 -4.62
C LEU A 11 10.50 13.39 -4.22
N ASP A 12 9.41 13.67 -3.51
CA ASP A 12 9.13 15.01 -2.98
C ASP A 12 8.09 14.96 -1.86
N ILE A 13 8.07 16.02 -1.06
CA ILE A 13 7.01 16.30 -0.09
C ILE A 13 6.58 17.75 -0.24
N ILE A 14 5.27 17.92 -0.34
CA ILE A 14 4.63 19.19 -0.62
C ILE A 14 3.63 19.47 0.52
N GLY A 15 3.65 20.71 1.00
CA GLY A 15 2.95 21.14 2.21
C GLY A 15 3.93 21.71 3.25
N PRO A 16 3.50 21.91 4.50
CA PRO A 16 2.24 21.46 5.09
C PRO A 16 1.02 22.22 4.56
N PHE A 17 -0.14 21.56 4.56
CA PHE A 17 -1.42 22.15 4.16
C PHE A 17 -2.32 22.33 5.38
N HIS A 18 -3.27 23.26 5.28
CA HIS A 18 -4.27 23.45 6.32
C HIS A 18 -5.20 22.23 6.39
N GLY A 19 -5.51 21.76 7.60
CA GLY A 19 -6.34 20.57 7.82
C GLY A 19 -7.80 20.69 7.37
N THR A 20 -8.24 21.88 6.96
CA THR A 20 -9.56 22.12 6.37
C THR A 20 -9.64 21.76 4.89
N LYS A 21 -8.49 21.62 4.21
CA LYS A 21 -8.44 21.21 2.81
C LYS A 21 -8.35 19.68 2.71
N ASN A 22 -9.19 19.09 1.86
CA ASN A 22 -9.16 17.65 1.61
C ASN A 22 -7.98 17.27 0.70
N ASP A 23 -7.58 15.99 0.74
CA ASP A 23 -6.43 15.50 -0.02
C ASP A 23 -6.59 15.65 -1.54
N ALA A 24 -7.81 15.47 -2.06
CA ALA A 24 -8.10 15.62 -3.49
C ALA A 24 -7.86 17.05 -3.99
N SER A 25 -8.38 18.07 -3.29
CA SER A 25 -8.20 19.49 -3.66
C SER A 25 -6.75 19.94 -3.55
N ILE A 26 -6.05 19.47 -2.51
CA ILE A 26 -4.61 19.70 -2.34
C ILE A 26 -3.86 19.13 -3.55
N THR A 27 -4.15 17.88 -3.91
CA THR A 27 -3.46 17.17 -4.99
C THR A 27 -3.71 17.84 -6.33
N GLU A 28 -4.96 18.18 -6.64
CA GLU A 28 -5.30 18.90 -7.87
C GLU A 28 -4.53 20.23 -7.97
N HIS A 29 -4.53 21.02 -6.89
CA HIS A 29 -3.80 22.28 -6.85
C HIS A 29 -2.31 22.07 -7.10
N VAL A 30 -1.71 21.06 -6.46
CA VAL A 30 -0.30 20.72 -6.62
C VAL A 30 0.02 20.28 -8.05
N LEU A 31 -0.77 19.39 -8.62
CA LEU A 31 -0.58 18.89 -9.99
C LEU A 31 -0.70 20.01 -11.02
N ARG A 32 -1.59 20.99 -10.81
CA ARG A 32 -1.74 22.11 -11.73
C ARG A 32 -0.64 23.16 -11.59
N THR A 33 -0.18 23.42 -10.36
CA THR A 33 0.67 24.58 -10.03
C THR A 33 2.15 24.25 -9.92
N ASN A 34 2.52 23.02 -9.54
CA ASN A 34 3.91 22.65 -9.29
C ASN A 34 4.60 22.18 -10.58
N ASN A 35 5.23 23.12 -11.29
CA ASN A 35 5.99 22.82 -12.51
C ASN A 35 7.20 21.90 -12.25
N SER A 36 7.85 22.02 -11.08
CA SER A 36 8.96 21.14 -10.72
C SER A 36 8.52 19.68 -10.62
N LEU A 37 7.28 19.43 -10.21
CA LEU A 37 6.72 18.09 -10.17
C LEU A 37 6.43 17.55 -11.57
N LYS A 38 5.83 18.37 -12.44
CA LYS A 38 5.57 17.99 -13.84
C LYS A 38 6.83 17.64 -14.61
N ASN A 39 7.97 18.25 -14.27
CA ASN A 39 9.25 17.94 -14.90
C ASN A 39 9.89 16.64 -14.40
N ARG A 40 9.35 16.02 -13.35
CA ARG A 40 9.88 14.80 -12.72
C ARG A 40 9.03 13.56 -12.97
N ILE A 41 7.87 13.74 -13.62
CA ILE A 41 6.90 12.69 -13.90
C ILE A 41 6.66 12.70 -15.40
N GLU A 42 6.62 11.53 -16.02
CA GLU A 42 6.46 11.37 -17.45
C GLU A 42 5.05 10.84 -17.80
N ASP A 43 4.63 11.07 -19.05
CA ASP A 43 3.39 10.51 -19.58
C ASP A 43 3.44 8.97 -19.53
N GLY A 44 2.35 8.35 -19.06
CA GLY A 44 2.29 6.91 -18.83
C GLY A 44 2.79 6.42 -17.47
N ASP A 45 3.30 7.30 -16.59
CA ASP A 45 3.63 6.91 -15.22
C ASP A 45 2.41 6.41 -14.44
N THR A 46 2.60 5.34 -13.65
CA THR A 46 1.53 4.77 -12.82
C THR A 46 1.47 5.42 -11.44
N MET A 47 0.39 6.12 -11.16
CA MET A 47 0.09 6.73 -9.86
C MET A 47 -0.68 5.76 -8.97
N ILE A 48 -0.08 5.39 -7.84
CA ILE A 48 -0.72 4.54 -6.83
C ILE A 48 -1.23 5.43 -5.70
N VAL A 49 -2.54 5.53 -5.57
CA VAL A 49 -3.20 6.43 -4.62
C VAL A 49 -4.13 5.69 -3.68
N ASP A 50 -4.37 6.27 -2.50
CA ASP A 50 -5.41 5.77 -1.60
C ASP A 50 -6.80 6.19 -2.09
N ARG A 51 -7.84 5.59 -1.51
CA ARG A 51 -9.23 5.94 -1.75
C ARG A 51 -9.53 7.43 -1.52
N GLY A 52 -8.83 8.12 -0.62
CA GLY A 52 -9.03 9.56 -0.40
C GLY A 52 -8.82 10.45 -1.65
N PHE A 53 -8.21 9.92 -2.71
CA PHE A 53 -7.85 10.64 -3.93
C PHE A 53 -8.82 10.39 -5.10
N ARG A 54 -9.97 9.75 -4.87
CA ARG A 54 -10.95 9.44 -5.93
C ARG A 54 -11.30 10.65 -6.78
N ASP A 55 -11.58 11.78 -6.16
CA ASP A 55 -12.11 12.96 -6.86
C ASP A 55 -11.05 13.63 -7.75
N VAL A 56 -9.76 13.30 -7.57
CA VAL A 56 -8.66 13.81 -8.40
C VAL A 56 -8.19 12.80 -9.46
N VAL A 57 -8.75 11.58 -9.51
CA VAL A 57 -8.44 10.58 -10.56
C VAL A 57 -8.66 11.13 -11.98
N PRO A 58 -9.75 11.89 -12.28
CA PRO A 58 -9.92 12.48 -13.60
C PRO A 58 -8.77 13.41 -13.97
N VAL A 59 -8.30 14.23 -13.01
CA VAL A 59 -7.18 15.17 -13.22
C VAL A 59 -5.89 14.43 -13.53
N PHE A 60 -5.60 13.33 -12.84
CA PHE A 60 -4.44 12.50 -13.17
C PHE A 60 -4.53 11.92 -14.59
N THR A 61 -5.71 11.44 -14.97
CA THR A 61 -5.95 10.84 -16.28
C THR A 61 -5.84 11.88 -17.40
N ASP A 62 -6.37 13.09 -17.19
CA ASP A 62 -6.26 14.22 -18.12
C ASP A 62 -4.81 14.65 -18.34
N LEU A 63 -3.95 14.41 -17.34
CA LEU A 63 -2.50 14.68 -17.41
C LEU A 63 -1.70 13.50 -18.00
N GLY A 64 -2.36 12.41 -18.42
CA GLY A 64 -1.72 11.26 -19.07
C GLY A 64 -1.27 10.14 -18.12
N TYR A 65 -1.60 10.22 -16.83
CA TYR A 65 -1.15 9.22 -15.86
C TYR A 65 -2.12 8.05 -15.72
N GLU A 66 -1.57 6.84 -15.56
CA GLU A 66 -2.37 5.67 -15.19
C GLU A 66 -2.60 5.68 -13.67
N VAL A 67 -3.85 5.69 -13.21
CA VAL A 67 -4.13 5.67 -11.77
C VAL A 67 -4.59 4.30 -11.30
N LYS A 68 -3.96 3.82 -10.22
CA LYS A 68 -4.39 2.63 -9.48
C LYS A 68 -4.78 3.01 -8.06
N MET A 69 -5.97 2.58 -7.66
CA MET A 69 -6.47 2.74 -6.29
C MET A 69 -7.25 1.50 -5.86
N PRO A 70 -7.39 1.23 -4.55
CA PRO A 70 -8.23 0.13 -4.08
C PRO A 70 -9.69 0.36 -4.48
N TYR A 71 -10.37 -0.69 -4.94
CA TYR A 71 -11.77 -0.60 -5.35
C TYR A 71 -12.67 -0.17 -4.19
N TYR A 72 -13.80 0.44 -4.54
CA TYR A 72 -14.88 0.71 -3.58
C TYR A 72 -15.96 -0.35 -3.67
N LEU A 73 -16.58 -0.59 -2.52
CA LEU A 73 -17.78 -1.39 -2.48
C LEU A 73 -18.89 -0.59 -3.16
N GLU A 74 -19.47 -1.14 -4.22
CA GLU A 74 -20.61 -0.53 -4.88
C GLU A 74 -21.83 -0.51 -3.95
N LYS A 75 -22.70 0.49 -4.13
CA LYS A 75 -23.88 0.65 -3.28
C LYS A 75 -24.79 -0.57 -3.42
N GLY A 76 -25.08 -1.21 -2.29
CA GLY A 76 -25.92 -2.42 -2.23
C GLY A 76 -25.14 -3.73 -2.24
N ASN A 77 -23.86 -3.71 -2.61
CA ASN A 77 -23.00 -4.88 -2.48
C ASN A 77 -22.47 -4.97 -1.06
N LYS A 78 -22.32 -6.21 -0.54
CA LYS A 78 -21.70 -6.47 0.76
C LYS A 78 -20.24 -6.90 0.66
N GLN A 79 -19.81 -7.34 -0.52
CA GLN A 79 -18.47 -7.86 -0.78
C GLN A 79 -17.96 -7.43 -2.16
N TYR A 80 -16.65 -7.42 -2.33
CA TYR A 80 -15.99 -7.22 -3.63
C TYR A 80 -16.09 -8.47 -4.49
N THR A 81 -16.04 -8.31 -5.81
CA THR A 81 -15.77 -9.44 -6.69
C THR A 81 -14.35 -9.95 -6.46
N THR A 82 -14.09 -11.22 -6.83
CA THR A 82 -12.75 -11.82 -6.73
C THR A 82 -11.69 -10.95 -7.42
N LEU A 83 -12.00 -10.45 -8.62
CA LEU A 83 -11.09 -9.61 -9.39
C LEU A 83 -10.82 -8.27 -8.70
N GLN A 84 -11.87 -7.57 -8.26
CA GLN A 84 -11.73 -6.30 -7.53
C GLN A 84 -10.92 -6.46 -6.24
N ALA A 85 -11.16 -7.57 -5.51
CA ALA A 85 -10.43 -7.87 -4.30
C ALA A 85 -8.95 -8.17 -4.57
N ASN A 86 -8.64 -8.92 -5.63
CA ASN A 86 -7.27 -9.24 -6.02
C ASN A 86 -6.48 -8.00 -6.46
N GLU A 87 -7.06 -7.16 -7.31
CA GLU A 87 -6.45 -5.88 -7.71
C GLU A 87 -6.22 -4.95 -6.52
N SER A 88 -7.21 -4.83 -5.62
CA SER A 88 -7.06 -4.01 -4.40
C SER A 88 -5.92 -4.48 -3.50
N ARG A 89 -5.67 -5.80 -3.43
CA ARG A 89 -4.55 -6.36 -2.67
C ARG A 89 -3.20 -5.99 -3.26
N LEU A 90 -3.07 -5.97 -4.60
CA LEU A 90 -1.84 -5.53 -5.28
C LEU A 90 -1.53 -4.07 -4.96
N VAL A 91 -2.53 -3.20 -5.13
CA VAL A 91 -2.42 -1.77 -4.79
C VAL A 91 -1.99 -1.58 -3.33
N THR A 92 -2.65 -2.29 -2.40
CA THR A 92 -2.35 -2.18 -0.97
C THR A 92 -0.94 -2.68 -0.64
N LYS A 93 -0.44 -3.72 -1.32
CA LYS A 93 0.92 -4.19 -1.10
C LYS A 93 1.99 -3.20 -1.55
N VAL A 94 1.78 -2.52 -2.67
CA VAL A 94 2.72 -1.47 -3.08
C VAL A 94 2.61 -0.25 -2.18
N ARG A 95 1.41 0.12 -1.71
CA ARG A 95 1.22 1.28 -0.82
C ARG A 95 1.99 1.18 0.51
N TRP A 96 2.39 -0.01 0.93
CA TRP A 96 3.19 -0.22 2.14
C TRP A 96 4.48 0.62 2.19
N THR A 97 5.10 0.93 1.04
CA THR A 97 6.30 1.80 1.01
C THR A 97 6.01 3.21 1.53
N VAL A 98 4.85 3.76 1.20
CA VAL A 98 4.40 5.09 1.70
C VAL A 98 4.20 5.05 3.21
N GLU A 99 3.57 4.00 3.74
CA GLU A 99 3.35 3.84 5.19
C GLU A 99 4.68 3.70 5.95
N SER A 100 5.60 2.91 5.40
CA SER A 100 6.95 2.73 5.95
C SER A 100 7.74 4.05 5.96
N PHE A 101 7.62 4.86 4.91
CA PHE A 101 8.20 6.20 4.88
C PHE A 101 7.63 7.07 6.00
N HIS A 102 6.30 7.17 6.11
CA HIS A 102 5.67 7.98 7.15
C HIS A 102 6.05 7.50 8.56
N THR A 103 6.27 6.20 8.75
CA THR A 103 6.78 5.64 10.01
C THR A 103 8.19 6.14 10.32
N ARG A 104 9.09 6.21 9.31
CA ARG A 104 10.43 6.80 9.48
C ARG A 104 10.35 8.29 9.79
N LEU A 105 9.51 9.04 9.07
CA LEU A 105 9.34 10.48 9.26
C LEU A 105 8.82 10.81 10.67
N LYS A 106 7.83 10.06 11.17
CA LYS A 106 7.27 10.23 12.53
C LYS A 106 8.28 10.01 13.65
N LYS A 107 9.37 9.26 13.40
CA LYS A 107 10.47 9.08 14.37
C LYS A 107 11.40 10.28 14.47
N SER A 108 11.21 11.31 13.63
CA SER A 108 11.98 12.54 13.74
C SER A 108 11.66 13.27 15.05
N GLN A 109 12.69 13.49 15.87
CA GLN A 109 12.57 14.23 17.13
C GLN A 109 12.09 15.68 16.90
N PHE A 110 12.46 16.28 15.77
CA PHE A 110 12.07 17.65 15.43
C PHE A 110 10.54 17.81 15.38
N PHE A 111 9.82 16.86 14.79
CA PHE A 111 8.35 16.89 14.69
C PHE A 111 7.65 16.25 15.89
N SER A 112 8.40 15.65 16.80
CA SER A 112 7.86 15.04 18.03
C SER A 112 7.58 16.09 19.11
N ASN A 113 8.28 17.22 19.06
CA ASN A 113 8.15 18.32 20.00
C ASN A 113 7.21 19.41 19.48
N ARG A 114 6.74 20.28 20.40
CA ARG A 114 5.98 21.47 20.01
C ARG A 114 6.87 22.39 19.19
N ILE A 115 6.37 22.79 18.02
CA ILE A 115 7.05 23.71 17.12
C ILE A 115 6.50 25.11 17.38
N GLU A 116 7.40 26.09 17.50
CA GLU A 116 7.03 27.49 17.66
C GLU A 116 6.33 28.03 16.42
N ASN A 117 5.31 28.87 16.59
CA ASN A 117 4.53 29.41 15.48
C ASN A 117 5.38 30.20 14.45
N GLN A 118 6.50 30.79 14.89
CA GLN A 118 7.44 31.49 14.01
C GLN A 118 8.11 30.56 12.97
N MET A 119 8.13 29.25 13.23
CA MET A 119 8.70 28.25 12.33
C MET A 119 7.70 27.76 11.28
N LEU A 120 6.41 28.11 11.38
CA LEU A 120 5.39 27.68 10.42
C LEU A 120 5.75 28.03 8.96
N PRO A 121 6.24 29.24 8.62
CA PRO A 121 6.64 29.55 7.25
C PRO A 121 7.83 28.72 6.74
N LYS A 122 8.64 28.16 7.65
CA LYS A 122 9.82 27.35 7.33
C LYS A 122 9.56 25.85 7.38
N LEU A 123 8.35 25.45 7.80
CA LEU A 123 8.03 24.07 8.10
C LEU A 123 8.12 23.16 6.86
N GLU A 124 7.76 23.69 5.69
CA GLU A 124 7.95 23.02 4.39
C GLU A 124 9.42 22.65 4.17
N TYR A 125 10.33 23.60 4.35
CA TYR A 125 11.77 23.38 4.20
C TYR A 125 12.29 22.37 5.22
N CYS A 126 11.86 22.46 6.48
CA CYS A 126 12.24 21.50 7.51
C CYS A 126 11.83 20.06 7.14
N ILE A 127 10.61 19.86 6.65
CA ILE A 127 10.12 18.54 6.24
C ILE A 127 10.92 18.02 5.04
N ARG A 128 11.20 18.87 4.04
CA ARG A 128 12.01 18.49 2.87
C ARG A 128 13.44 18.13 3.25
N ILE A 129 14.09 18.93 4.11
CA ILE A 129 15.46 18.66 4.57
C ILE A 129 15.51 17.32 5.31
N ILE A 130 14.61 17.09 6.27
CA ILE A 130 14.56 15.83 7.02
C ILE A 130 14.35 14.64 6.08
N SER A 131 13.52 14.82 5.05
CA SER A 131 13.23 13.77 4.07
C SER A 131 14.42 13.50 3.14
N ALA A 132 15.15 14.53 2.74
CA ALA A 132 16.42 14.38 2.03
C ALA A 132 17.48 13.67 2.91
N CYS A 133 17.55 14.00 4.20
CA CYS A 133 18.40 13.29 5.15
C CYS A 133 18.00 11.82 5.29
N LEU A 134 16.70 11.50 5.32
CA LEU A 134 16.24 10.11 5.34
C LEU A 134 16.67 9.36 4.08
N ASN A 135 16.51 9.95 2.89
CA ASN A 135 17.00 9.36 1.64
C ASN A 135 18.52 9.12 1.69
N CYS A 136 19.30 10.13 2.11
CA CYS A 136 20.76 10.08 2.09
C CYS A 136 21.34 9.07 3.11
N TYR A 137 20.85 9.09 4.36
CA TYR A 137 21.48 8.35 5.45
C TYR A 137 20.77 7.05 5.83
N ARG A 138 19.47 6.91 5.53
CA ARG A 138 18.72 5.66 5.78
C ARG A 138 18.52 4.84 4.50
N GLY A 139 18.74 5.44 3.34
CA GLY A 139 18.56 4.81 2.04
C GLY A 139 17.12 4.37 1.76
N ALA A 140 16.98 3.56 0.71
CA ALA A 140 15.71 2.98 0.27
C ALA A 140 15.00 2.20 1.40
N ILE A 141 13.67 2.18 1.35
CA ILE A 141 12.87 1.32 2.25
C ILE A 141 12.98 -0.12 1.80
N VAL A 142 12.97 -0.34 0.49
CA VAL A 142 13.13 -1.64 -0.13
C VAL A 142 14.61 -1.84 -0.45
N GLN A 143 15.30 -2.63 0.38
CA GLN A 143 16.75 -2.87 0.25
C GLN A 143 17.05 -3.97 -0.78
N ASN A 144 16.19 -5.00 -0.88
CA ASN A 144 16.46 -6.22 -1.66
C ASN A 144 15.36 -6.52 -2.70
N TYR A 145 15.03 -5.55 -3.56
CA TYR A 145 13.94 -5.69 -4.54
C TYR A 145 14.16 -6.84 -5.55
N ASN A 146 15.43 -7.20 -5.83
CA ASN A 146 15.82 -8.28 -6.73
C ASN A 146 16.16 -9.61 -6.03
N SER A 147 15.84 -9.74 -4.74
CA SER A 147 15.97 -11.05 -4.08
C SER A 147 15.07 -12.09 -4.75
N LEU A 148 15.56 -13.34 -4.84
CA LEU A 148 14.79 -14.47 -5.35
C LEU A 148 13.44 -14.62 -4.63
N GLU A 149 13.42 -14.38 -3.32
CA GLU A 149 12.20 -14.38 -2.50
C GLU A 149 11.22 -13.29 -2.93
N SER A 150 11.67 -12.04 -3.11
CA SER A 150 10.79 -10.95 -3.54
C SER A 150 10.23 -11.20 -4.94
N GLN A 151 11.04 -11.75 -5.84
CA GLN A 151 10.60 -12.15 -7.17
C GLN A 151 9.58 -13.30 -7.11
N ALA A 152 9.80 -14.30 -6.26
CA ALA A 152 8.88 -15.42 -6.07
C ALA A 152 7.53 -14.94 -5.50
N VAL A 153 7.54 -14.04 -4.51
CA VAL A 153 6.34 -13.41 -3.97
C VAL A 153 5.61 -12.61 -5.03
N ALA A 154 6.32 -11.78 -5.80
CA ALA A 154 5.73 -11.00 -6.88
C ALA A 154 5.10 -11.90 -7.97
N ALA A 155 5.77 -12.98 -8.35
CA ALA A 155 5.25 -13.96 -9.29
C ALA A 155 4.00 -14.66 -8.75
N ALA A 156 4.02 -15.11 -7.50
CA ALA A 156 2.86 -15.72 -6.85
C ALA A 156 1.67 -14.74 -6.74
N MET A 157 1.92 -13.46 -6.47
CA MET A 157 0.86 -12.44 -6.45
C MET A 157 0.26 -12.19 -7.83
N LYS A 158 1.10 -12.14 -8.88
CA LYS A 158 0.65 -11.99 -10.27
C LYS A 158 -0.15 -13.20 -10.74
N ASP A 159 0.29 -14.41 -10.42
CA ASP A 159 -0.44 -15.65 -10.71
C ASP A 159 -1.80 -15.69 -10.01
N ARG A 160 -1.85 -15.33 -8.71
CA ARG A 160 -3.11 -15.29 -7.94
C ARG A 160 -4.09 -14.23 -8.43
N LYS A 161 -3.61 -13.18 -9.11
CA LYS A 161 -4.46 -12.08 -9.62
C LYS A 161 -5.62 -12.61 -10.47
N GLY A 162 -5.35 -13.56 -11.35
CA GLY A 162 -6.34 -14.16 -12.26
C GLY A 162 -7.09 -15.36 -11.70
N LYS A 163 -6.75 -15.85 -10.50
CA LYS A 163 -7.36 -17.04 -9.93
C LYS A 163 -8.76 -16.78 -9.39
N CYS A 164 -9.67 -17.69 -9.71
CA CYS A 164 -11.04 -17.70 -9.21
C CYS A 164 -11.08 -17.97 -7.70
N ASN A 165 -12.11 -17.46 -7.02
CA ASN A 165 -12.33 -17.77 -5.61
C ASN A 165 -13.05 -19.14 -5.50
N THR A 166 -12.26 -20.19 -5.27
CA THR A 166 -12.79 -21.55 -5.12
C THR A 166 -13.70 -21.70 -3.91
N LEU A 167 -13.46 -20.96 -2.82
CA LEU A 167 -14.32 -20.95 -1.65
C LEU A 167 -15.70 -20.34 -1.96
N LEU A 168 -15.75 -19.26 -2.73
CA LEU A 168 -17.00 -18.66 -3.18
C LEU A 168 -17.80 -19.67 -4.01
N ALA A 169 -17.15 -20.35 -4.97
CA ALA A 169 -17.79 -21.39 -5.77
C ALA A 169 -18.35 -22.52 -4.88
N LEU A 170 -17.63 -22.94 -3.84
CA LEU A 170 -18.11 -23.95 -2.88
C LEU A 170 -19.35 -23.48 -2.10
N ILE A 171 -19.36 -22.21 -1.65
CA ILE A 171 -20.51 -21.61 -0.95
C ILE A 171 -21.72 -21.53 -1.88
N GLU A 172 -21.54 -21.07 -3.13
CA GLU A 172 -22.61 -20.94 -4.12
C GLU A 172 -23.22 -22.29 -4.51
N THR A 173 -22.41 -23.37 -4.53
CA THR A 173 -22.92 -24.74 -4.71
C THR A 173 -23.70 -25.29 -3.51
N GLY A 174 -23.90 -24.50 -2.45
CA GLY A 174 -24.76 -24.85 -1.31
C GLY A 174 -24.17 -25.85 -0.32
N LYS A 175 -22.88 -26.20 -0.45
CA LYS A 175 -22.24 -27.25 0.35
C LYS A 175 -21.86 -26.82 1.78
N THR A 176 -22.09 -25.57 2.16
CA THR A 176 -21.64 -25.03 3.45
C THR A 176 -22.70 -25.05 4.57
N ASN A 177 -23.98 -25.20 4.23
CA ASN A 177 -25.09 -25.27 5.20
C ASN A 177 -25.65 -26.69 5.39
N ALA A 178 -25.10 -27.70 4.70
CA ALA A 178 -25.37 -29.07 5.06
C ALA A 178 -24.86 -29.26 6.50
N ARG A 179 -25.70 -29.74 7.43
CA ARG A 179 -25.24 -30.26 8.72
C ARG A 179 -24.13 -31.26 8.41
N GLN A 180 -22.88 -30.82 8.49
CA GLN A 180 -21.77 -31.69 8.14
C GLN A 180 -21.80 -32.82 9.15
N ARG A 181 -21.93 -34.05 8.66
CA ARG A 181 -21.69 -35.22 9.48
C ARG A 181 -20.22 -35.15 9.82
N TRP A 182 -19.93 -34.72 11.04
CA TRP A 182 -18.62 -34.88 11.63
C TRP A 182 -18.30 -36.37 11.56
N SER A 183 -17.41 -36.72 10.64
CA SER A 183 -16.82 -38.05 10.59
C SER A 183 -15.64 -38.07 11.53
N GLU A 184 -15.48 -39.17 12.26
CA GLU A 184 -14.25 -39.42 13.00
C GLU A 184 -13.10 -39.44 11.98
N ILE A 185 -12.14 -38.55 12.17
CA ILE A 185 -10.97 -38.49 11.32
C ILE A 185 -9.86 -39.23 12.07
N ASP A 186 -9.36 -40.30 11.45
CA ASP A 186 -8.18 -41.01 11.91
C ASP A 186 -6.93 -40.18 11.58
N GLU A 187 -6.01 -40.06 12.52
CA GLU A 187 -4.72 -39.38 12.34
C GLU A 187 -3.95 -39.97 11.14
N ALA A 188 -4.13 -41.27 10.87
CA ALA A 188 -3.53 -41.94 9.71
C ALA A 188 -4.08 -41.47 8.35
N ASN A 189 -5.23 -40.79 8.32
CA ASN A 189 -5.92 -40.38 7.09
C ASN A 189 -5.83 -38.87 6.80
N ILE A 190 -5.11 -38.10 7.63
CA ILE A 190 -4.90 -36.67 7.39
C ILE A 190 -3.49 -36.45 6.87
N ASP A 191 -3.39 -35.95 5.64
CA ASP A 191 -2.14 -35.44 5.10
C ASP A 191 -1.92 -34.03 5.66
N PHE A 192 -1.28 -33.94 6.83
CA PHE A 192 -0.87 -32.65 7.39
C PHE A 192 0.35 -32.13 6.61
N PRO A 193 0.36 -30.85 6.20
CA PRO A 193 1.56 -30.28 5.61
C PRO A 193 2.71 -30.41 6.60
N LEU A 194 3.81 -31.02 6.15
CA LEU A 194 5.07 -31.04 6.89
C LEU A 194 5.56 -29.58 6.98
N MET A 195 5.37 -28.99 8.15
CA MET A 195 5.84 -27.64 8.46
C MET A 195 7.22 -27.74 9.08
N ASP A 196 8.17 -26.98 8.55
CA ASP A 196 9.45 -26.84 9.22
C ASP A 196 9.35 -25.87 10.42
N LEU A 197 10.44 -25.72 11.16
CA LEU A 197 10.48 -24.84 12.33
C LEU A 197 10.20 -23.37 11.97
N ASP A 198 10.52 -22.95 10.75
CA ASP A 198 10.32 -21.58 10.30
C ASP A 198 8.86 -21.35 9.90
N ASP A 199 8.22 -22.31 9.24
CA ASP A 199 6.78 -22.35 8.99
C ASP A 199 5.99 -22.22 10.31
N LEU A 200 6.37 -23.02 11.31
CA LEU A 200 5.75 -22.98 12.63
C LEU A 200 5.96 -21.63 13.32
N ARG A 201 7.17 -21.05 13.24
CA ARG A 201 7.44 -19.72 13.80
C ARG A 201 6.58 -18.64 13.16
N VAL A 202 6.45 -18.66 11.84
CA VAL A 202 5.61 -17.71 11.10
C VAL A 202 4.13 -17.87 11.47
N LEU A 203 3.67 -19.11 11.63
CA LEU A 203 2.28 -19.41 11.98
C LEU A 203 1.92 -18.95 13.40
N PHE A 204 2.79 -19.24 14.39
CA PHE A 204 2.48 -19.02 15.82
C PHE A 204 2.85 -17.64 16.35
N PHE A 205 3.99 -17.08 15.92
CA PHE A 205 4.44 -15.77 16.41
C PHE A 205 3.94 -14.62 15.52
N GLY A 206 3.56 -14.94 14.28
CA GLY A 206 3.16 -13.96 13.29
C GLY A 206 4.35 -13.11 12.80
N SER A 207 4.20 -12.56 11.60
CA SER A 207 5.25 -11.76 10.93
C SER A 207 5.76 -10.52 11.71
N TYR A 208 5.07 -10.10 12.78
CA TYR A 208 5.46 -8.95 13.60
C TYR A 208 6.28 -9.29 14.84
N GLN A 209 6.37 -10.57 15.24
CA GLN A 209 7.11 -10.98 16.44
C GLN A 209 8.43 -11.70 16.13
N ILE A 210 8.67 -12.06 14.86
CA ILE A 210 9.94 -12.58 14.39
C ILE A 210 10.88 -11.39 14.18
N LYS A 211 11.88 -11.24 15.06
CA LYS A 211 12.95 -10.23 14.98
C LYS A 211 14.19 -10.77 14.30
#